data_AF-A0ABC8AGN3-F1
#
_entry.id   AF-A0ABC8AGN3-F1
#
_cell.length_a   1.000
_cell.length_b   1.000
_cell.length_c   1.000
_cell.angle_alpha   90.00
_cell.angle_beta   90.00
_cell.angle_gamma   90.00
#
_symmetry.space_group_name_H-M   'P 1'
#
loop_
_entity.id
_entity.type
_entity.pdbx_description
1 polymer ?
#
loop_
_entity_poly.entity_id
_entity_poly.type
_entity_poly.pdbx_seq_one_letter_code
_entity_poly.pdbx_strand_id
1 'polypeptide(L)'
;MTNTNEKTQPSQATSAPTEAPPLDLGGLEDAKILALLEGFHIKEAKRLEDTLEILSSKDKRFSPLMRSWFKGRPDSEIGFSFGGGREYIRVRPTHPLYWHVGTVYTVNILTAQRTKLRLEAKARAEAAKKGSEDASKEVVA
;
A
#
# COMPACT_ATOMS: atom_id res chain seq x y z
N MET A 1 67.03 14.61 -22.56
CA MET A 1 65.96 15.38 -21.90
C MET A 1 64.77 14.43 -21.78
N THR A 2 64.49 13.94 -20.59
CA THR A 2 63.41 12.98 -20.30
C THR A 2 62.27 13.67 -19.55
N ASN A 3 61.08 13.06 -19.66
CA ASN A 3 59.86 13.20 -18.83
C ASN A 3 58.87 14.31 -19.23
N THR A 4 57.54 14.13 -19.26
CA THR A 4 56.65 12.97 -19.02
C THR A 4 55.28 13.26 -19.66
N ASN A 5 54.62 12.21 -20.09
CA ASN A 5 53.30 12.09 -20.71
C ASN A 5 52.16 12.43 -19.72
N GLU A 6 51.39 13.50 -19.92
CA GLU A 6 50.14 13.76 -19.18
C GLU A 6 48.96 13.10 -19.89
N LYS A 7 48.55 11.96 -19.35
CA LYS A 7 47.30 11.27 -19.68
C LYS A 7 46.21 11.81 -18.76
N THR A 8 45.40 12.76 -19.24
CA THR A 8 44.25 13.27 -18.50
C THR A 8 43.17 12.19 -18.41
N GLN A 9 42.92 11.72 -17.19
CA GLN A 9 41.86 10.77 -16.86
C GLN A 9 40.51 11.52 -16.80
N PRO A 10 39.41 10.98 -17.37
CA PRO A 10 38.09 11.56 -17.15
C PRO A 10 37.68 11.33 -15.69
N SER A 11 37.48 12.41 -14.96
CA SER A 11 36.90 12.40 -13.63
C SER A 11 35.50 11.78 -13.71
N GLN A 12 35.27 10.67 -13.01
CA GLN A 12 33.95 10.08 -12.87
C GLN A 12 33.02 11.12 -12.23
N ALA A 13 32.07 11.63 -13.01
CA ALA A 13 30.92 12.34 -12.47
C ALA A 13 30.21 11.39 -11.51
N THR A 14 30.41 11.62 -10.21
CA THR A 14 29.69 10.92 -9.16
C THR A 14 28.27 11.45 -9.23
N SER A 15 27.38 10.72 -9.91
CA SER A 15 25.94 11.04 -9.90
C SER A 15 25.48 11.03 -8.45
N ALA A 16 25.26 12.23 -7.90
CA ALA A 16 24.57 12.38 -6.64
C ALA A 16 23.22 11.64 -6.74
N PRO A 17 22.74 11.00 -5.66
CA PRO A 17 21.37 10.51 -5.64
C PRO A 17 20.48 11.69 -5.97
N THR A 18 19.70 11.61 -7.05
CA THR A 18 18.69 12.63 -7.37
C THR A 18 17.77 12.69 -6.16
N GLU A 19 17.96 13.71 -5.32
CA GLU A 19 17.12 13.95 -4.15
C GLU A 19 15.68 14.01 -4.67
N ALA A 20 14.84 13.14 -4.13
CA ALA A 20 13.47 13.04 -4.59
C ALA A 20 12.82 14.42 -4.40
N PRO A 21 12.05 14.92 -5.38
CA PRO A 21 11.52 16.29 -5.31
C PRO A 21 10.82 16.53 -3.97
N PRO A 22 10.96 17.72 -3.36
CA PRO A 22 10.33 18.02 -2.08
C PRO A 22 8.84 17.70 -2.12
N LEU A 23 8.37 16.97 -1.11
CA LEU A 23 6.96 16.61 -1.00
C LEU A 23 6.26 17.61 -0.09
N ASP A 24 5.44 18.48 -0.68
CA ASP A 24 4.57 19.36 0.08
C ASP A 24 3.31 18.59 0.52
N LEU A 25 3.27 18.28 1.80
CA LEU A 25 2.13 17.62 2.44
C LEU A 25 1.06 18.63 2.89
N GLY A 26 1.19 19.92 2.58
CA GLY A 26 0.28 20.98 3.02
C GLY A 26 0.27 21.16 4.53
N GLY A 27 1.38 20.84 5.20
CA GLY A 27 1.50 20.85 6.66
C GLY A 27 0.69 19.76 7.38
N LEU A 28 0.26 18.70 6.68
CA LEU A 28 -0.40 17.58 7.34
C LEU A 28 0.56 16.80 8.24
N GLU A 29 0.10 16.53 9.46
CA GLU A 29 0.72 15.59 10.39
C GLU A 29 0.46 14.13 9.95
N ASP A 30 1.35 13.22 10.36
CA ASP A 30 1.30 11.79 10.01
C ASP A 30 -0.06 11.15 10.29
N ALA A 31 -0.68 11.45 11.43
CA ALA A 31 -1.99 10.90 11.80
C ALA A 31 -3.09 11.26 10.77
N LYS A 32 -3.04 12.48 10.22
CA LYS A 32 -4.01 12.92 9.21
C LYS A 32 -3.75 12.26 7.87
N ILE A 33 -2.48 12.02 7.52
CA ILE A 33 -2.09 11.28 6.30
C ILE A 33 -2.60 9.84 6.38
N LEU A 34 -2.37 9.17 7.50
CA LEU A 34 -2.85 7.80 7.74
C LEU A 34 -4.38 7.73 7.65
N ALA A 35 -5.10 8.63 8.31
CA ALA A 35 -6.57 8.68 8.25
C ALA A 35 -7.13 8.87 6.82
N LEU A 36 -6.44 9.65 5.98
CA LEU A 36 -6.82 9.81 4.57
C LEU A 36 -6.61 8.51 3.79
N LEU A 37 -5.49 7.82 4.02
CA LEU A 37 -5.13 6.56 3.37
C LEU A 37 -6.01 5.37 3.81
N GLU A 38 -6.39 5.29 5.08
CA GLU A 38 -7.20 4.21 5.66
C GLU A 38 -8.51 3.96 4.92
N GLY A 39 -9.13 5.03 4.42
CA GLY A 39 -10.38 4.88 3.71
C GLY A 39 -10.22 4.48 2.25
N PHE A 40 -9.07 3.97 1.83
CA PHE A 40 -8.85 3.39 0.51
C PHE A 40 -8.39 1.93 0.63
N HIS A 41 -8.67 1.14 -0.42
CA HIS A 41 -8.15 -0.22 -0.47
C HIS A 41 -6.71 -0.21 -0.97
N ILE A 42 -5.81 -0.83 -0.23
CA ILE A 42 -4.38 -0.93 -0.58
C ILE A 42 -4.02 -2.40 -0.76
N LYS A 43 -3.28 -2.70 -1.83
CA LYS A 43 -2.80 -4.05 -2.17
C LYS A 43 -1.41 -3.96 -2.79
N GLU A 44 -0.74 -5.09 -2.92
CA GLU A 44 0.45 -5.17 -3.77
C GLU A 44 0.08 -5.07 -5.27
N ALA A 45 0.90 -4.33 -6.01
CA ALA A 45 0.81 -4.22 -7.45
C ALA A 45 1.32 -5.51 -8.10
N LYS A 46 0.56 -6.05 -9.06
CA LYS A 46 0.98 -7.26 -9.78
C LYS A 46 2.18 -6.94 -10.66
N ARG A 47 3.23 -7.78 -10.58
CA ARG A 47 4.45 -7.72 -11.42
C ARG A 47 5.33 -6.48 -11.18
N LEU A 48 5.13 -5.77 -10.07
CA LEU A 48 5.99 -4.67 -9.64
C LEU A 48 6.44 -4.97 -8.22
N GLU A 49 7.70 -5.35 -8.07
CA GLU A 49 8.29 -5.72 -6.78
C GLU A 49 8.15 -4.57 -5.77
N ASP A 50 7.76 -4.92 -4.55
CA ASP A 50 7.54 -4.02 -3.41
C ASP A 50 6.74 -2.76 -3.75
N THR A 51 5.83 -2.82 -4.72
CA THR A 51 5.03 -1.68 -5.13
C THR A 51 3.63 -1.84 -4.56
N LEU A 52 3.16 -0.82 -3.84
CA LEU A 52 1.81 -0.80 -3.30
C LEU A 52 0.89 -0.02 -4.23
N GLU A 53 -0.33 -0.52 -4.41
CA GLU A 53 -1.37 0.07 -5.23
C GLU A 53 -2.53 0.49 -4.33
N ILE A 54 -2.76 1.80 -4.24
CA ILE A 54 -3.91 2.41 -3.60
C ILE A 54 -5.03 2.47 -4.63
N LEU A 55 -6.20 1.94 -4.30
CA LEU A 55 -7.36 1.90 -5.19
C LEU A 55 -8.44 2.87 -4.74
N SER A 56 -8.90 3.70 -5.68
CA SER A 56 -10.15 4.43 -5.53
C SER A 56 -11.36 3.48 -5.65
N SER A 57 -12.47 3.86 -5.05
CA SER A 57 -13.76 3.22 -5.24
C SER A 57 -14.68 4.12 -6.07
N LYS A 58 -15.84 3.59 -6.50
CA LYS A 58 -16.85 4.39 -7.22
C LYS A 58 -17.33 5.56 -6.35
N ASP A 59 -17.46 5.32 -5.06
CA ASP A 59 -18.01 6.28 -4.09
C ASP A 59 -16.94 7.19 -3.47
N LYS A 60 -15.66 6.87 -3.66
CA LYS A 60 -14.54 7.60 -3.09
C LYS A 60 -13.35 7.69 -4.04
N ARG A 61 -13.23 8.86 -4.68
CA ARG A 61 -12.10 9.24 -5.53
C ARG A 61 -10.98 9.85 -4.70
N PHE A 62 -9.75 9.84 -5.24
CA PHE A 62 -8.66 10.59 -4.65
C PHE A 62 -8.97 12.08 -4.67
N SER A 63 -8.67 12.79 -3.58
CA SER A 63 -8.78 14.24 -3.55
C SER A 63 -7.71 14.88 -4.44
N PRO A 64 -7.89 16.12 -4.92
CA PRO A 64 -6.84 16.84 -5.63
C PRO A 64 -5.53 16.94 -4.83
N LEU A 65 -5.64 17.19 -3.52
CA LEU A 65 -4.50 17.23 -2.59
C LEU A 65 -3.77 15.87 -2.53
N MET A 66 -4.51 14.77 -2.40
CA MET A 66 -3.88 13.46 -2.37
C MET A 66 -3.19 13.15 -3.71
N ARG A 67 -3.82 13.51 -4.85
CA ARG A 67 -3.19 13.35 -6.17
C ARG A 67 -1.90 14.15 -6.30
N SER A 68 -1.82 15.37 -5.75
CA SER A 68 -0.60 16.18 -5.85
C SER A 68 0.60 15.57 -5.14
N TRP A 69 0.39 14.69 -4.17
CA TRP A 69 1.50 13.99 -3.51
C TRP A 69 2.23 12.99 -4.41
N PHE A 70 1.57 12.50 -5.46
CA PHE A 70 2.09 11.44 -6.34
C PHE A 70 2.30 11.89 -7.80
N LYS A 71 1.65 13.00 -8.19
CA LYS A 71 1.66 13.44 -9.58
C LYS A 71 3.05 13.90 -10.00
N GLY A 72 3.54 13.34 -11.11
CA GLY A 72 4.79 13.77 -11.74
C GLY A 72 6.07 13.29 -11.07
N ARG A 73 5.98 12.43 -10.05
CA ARG A 73 7.15 11.84 -9.41
C ARG A 73 7.57 10.53 -10.10
N PRO A 74 8.87 10.20 -10.12
CA PRO A 74 9.37 8.96 -10.73
C PRO A 74 9.05 7.69 -9.91
N ASP A 75 8.79 7.86 -8.62
CA ASP A 75 8.54 6.81 -7.63
C ASP A 75 7.04 6.55 -7.39
N SER A 76 6.17 7.18 -8.17
CA SER A 76 4.73 6.94 -8.15
C SER A 76 4.07 7.07 -9.52
N GLU A 77 2.94 6.37 -9.71
CA GLU A 77 2.18 6.39 -10.96
C GLU A 77 0.70 6.54 -10.64
N ILE A 78 0.02 7.47 -11.30
CA ILE A 78 -1.45 7.61 -11.25
C ILE A 78 -2.00 7.03 -12.56
N GLY A 79 -2.89 6.05 -12.46
CA GLY A 79 -3.48 5.41 -13.62
C GLY A 79 -4.95 5.03 -13.41
N PHE A 80 -5.56 4.47 -14.45
CA PHE A 80 -6.92 3.98 -14.42
C PHE A 80 -6.95 2.50 -14.78
N SER A 81 -7.72 1.73 -14.02
CA SER A 81 -7.90 0.31 -14.30
C SER A 81 -8.79 0.10 -15.53
N PHE A 82 -8.34 -0.78 -16.44
CA PHE A 82 -9.08 -1.14 -17.64
C PHE A 82 -10.43 -1.77 -17.27
N GLY A 83 -11.52 -1.25 -17.87
CA GLY A 83 -12.88 -1.78 -17.73
C GLY A 83 -13.63 -1.36 -16.45
N GLY A 84 -13.02 -0.62 -15.52
CA GLY A 84 -13.62 -0.34 -14.21
C GLY A 84 -13.78 1.13 -13.85
N GLY A 85 -13.14 2.06 -14.59
CA GLY A 85 -13.15 3.50 -14.27
C GLY A 85 -12.57 3.85 -12.90
N ARG A 86 -11.90 2.89 -12.25
CA ARG A 86 -11.26 3.09 -10.94
C ARG A 86 -9.85 3.58 -11.16
N GLU A 87 -9.58 4.75 -10.61
CA GLU A 87 -8.24 5.31 -10.50
C GLU A 87 -7.43 4.50 -9.49
N TYR A 88 -6.15 4.34 -9.75
CA TYR A 88 -5.19 3.77 -8.83
C TYR A 88 -3.96 4.67 -8.72
N ILE A 89 -3.28 4.57 -7.59
CA ILE A 89 -1.97 5.18 -7.36
C ILE A 89 -1.01 4.06 -6.99
N ARG A 90 0.04 3.87 -7.78
CA ARG A 90 1.16 2.99 -7.44
C ARG A 90 2.23 3.79 -6.73
N VAL A 91 2.78 3.21 -5.68
CA VAL A 91 3.77 3.83 -4.80
C VAL A 91 4.92 2.85 -4.65
N ARG A 92 6.11 3.25 -5.12
CA ARG A 92 7.34 2.47 -5.01
C ARG A 92 8.00 2.69 -3.64
N PRO A 93 8.89 1.79 -3.18
CA PRO A 93 9.57 1.91 -1.88
C PRO A 93 10.32 3.22 -1.65
N THR A 94 10.81 3.83 -2.72
CA THR A 94 11.58 5.08 -2.66
C THR A 94 10.70 6.32 -2.43
N HIS A 95 9.38 6.19 -2.52
CA HIS A 95 8.46 7.31 -2.33
C HIS A 95 8.37 7.74 -0.86
N PRO A 96 8.38 9.05 -0.53
CA PRO A 96 8.36 9.50 0.87
C PRO A 96 7.15 9.00 1.68
N LEU A 97 5.98 8.87 1.03
CA LEU A 97 4.77 8.30 1.64
C LEU A 97 4.69 6.77 1.64
N TYR A 98 5.71 6.04 1.14
CA TYR A 98 5.65 4.59 1.07
C TYR A 98 5.41 3.94 2.44
N TRP A 99 6.05 4.49 3.49
CA TRP A 99 5.87 4.00 4.86
C TRP A 99 4.43 4.17 5.36
N HIS A 100 3.77 5.31 5.10
CA HIS A 100 2.38 5.52 5.49
C HIS A 100 1.44 4.55 4.76
N VAL A 101 1.66 4.35 3.46
CA VAL A 101 0.90 3.41 2.62
C VAL A 101 1.10 1.97 3.10
N GLY A 102 2.34 1.58 3.40
CA GLY A 102 2.70 0.26 3.94
C GLY A 102 2.13 -0.01 5.32
N THR A 103 2.07 1.01 6.18
CA THR A 103 1.43 0.93 7.51
C THR A 103 -0.05 0.57 7.36
N VAL A 104 -0.79 1.31 6.54
CA VAL A 104 -2.23 1.04 6.32
C VAL A 104 -2.44 -0.33 5.67
N TYR A 105 -1.60 -0.70 4.70
CA TYR A 105 -1.64 -2.04 4.09
C TYR A 105 -1.50 -3.17 5.12
N THR A 106 -0.50 -3.05 6.00
CA THR A 106 -0.23 -4.03 7.06
C THR A 106 -1.39 -4.13 8.04
N VAL A 107 -1.92 -2.98 8.49
CA VAL A 107 -3.09 -2.93 9.39
C VAL A 107 -4.32 -3.58 8.73
N ASN A 108 -4.54 -3.34 7.44
CA ASN A 108 -5.65 -3.95 6.70
C ASN A 108 -5.52 -5.48 6.63
N ILE A 109 -4.33 -6.00 6.37
CA ILE A 109 -4.08 -7.46 6.39
C ILE A 109 -4.38 -8.05 7.76
N LEU A 110 -3.80 -7.47 8.82
CA LEU A 110 -3.97 -7.98 10.19
C LEU A 110 -5.44 -7.94 10.62
N THR A 111 -6.16 -6.88 10.26
CA THR A 111 -7.59 -6.73 10.55
C THR A 111 -8.42 -7.78 9.81
N ALA A 112 -8.12 -8.04 8.53
CA ALA A 112 -8.79 -9.07 7.75
C ALA A 112 -8.54 -10.48 8.32
N GLN A 113 -7.29 -10.79 8.69
CA GLN A 113 -6.91 -12.06 9.32
C GLN A 113 -7.65 -12.27 10.66
N ARG A 114 -7.65 -11.25 11.53
CA ARG A 114 -8.36 -11.31 12.82
C ARG A 114 -9.86 -11.52 12.62
N THR A 115 -10.45 -10.83 11.64
CA THR A 115 -11.87 -10.97 11.31
C THR A 115 -12.19 -12.38 10.83
N LYS A 116 -11.36 -12.93 9.93
CA LYS A 116 -11.49 -14.31 9.44
C LYS A 116 -11.43 -15.33 10.58
N LEU A 117 -10.44 -15.23 11.46
CA LEU A 117 -10.30 -16.11 12.63
C LEU A 117 -11.53 -16.05 13.55
N ARG A 118 -12.06 -14.85 13.80
CA ARG A 118 -13.26 -14.67 14.62
C ARG A 118 -14.50 -15.33 13.98
N LEU A 119 -14.66 -15.21 12.67
CA LEU A 119 -15.77 -15.83 11.94
C LEU A 119 -15.66 -17.36 11.96
N GLU A 120 -14.47 -17.92 11.74
CA GLU A 120 -14.23 -19.36 11.82
C GLU A 120 -14.49 -19.91 13.23
N ALA A 121 -14.03 -19.20 14.27
CA ALA A 121 -14.30 -19.59 15.66
C ALA A 121 -15.79 -19.59 15.98
N LYS A 122 -16.53 -18.57 15.50
CA LYS A 122 -17.98 -18.48 15.67
C LYS A 122 -18.70 -19.63 14.96
N ALA A 123 -18.33 -19.93 13.71
CA ALA A 123 -18.90 -21.03 12.95
C ALA A 123 -18.67 -22.39 13.63
N ARG A 124 -17.47 -22.64 14.18
CA ARG A 124 -17.17 -23.87 14.94
C ARG A 124 -18.00 -23.96 16.22
N ALA A 125 -18.14 -22.86 16.96
CA ALA A 125 -18.97 -22.83 18.17
C ALA A 125 -20.45 -23.08 17.87
N GLU A 126 -20.97 -22.52 16.77
CA GLU A 126 -22.35 -22.78 16.32
C GLU A 126 -22.55 -24.23 15.85
N ALA A 127 -21.59 -24.80 15.12
CA ALA A 127 -21.64 -26.21 14.71
C ALA A 127 -21.60 -27.16 15.92
N ALA A 128 -20.75 -26.88 16.92
CA ALA A 128 -20.67 -27.68 18.15
C ALA A 128 -21.98 -27.62 18.96
N LYS A 129 -22.62 -26.44 19.04
CA LYS A 129 -23.93 -26.31 19.69
C LYS A 129 -25.00 -27.16 18.99
N LYS A 130 -25.09 -27.07 17.65
CA LYS A 130 -26.04 -27.88 16.86
C LYS A 130 -25.80 -29.38 17.04
N GLY A 131 -24.54 -29.82 16.97
CA GLY A 131 -24.20 -31.22 17.19
C GLY A 131 -24.58 -31.72 18.58
N SER A 132 -24.45 -30.90 19.63
CA SER A 132 -24.89 -31.28 20.98
C SER A 132 -26.42 -31.31 21.13
N GLU A 133 -27.13 -30.43 20.40
CA GLU A 133 -28.60 -30.37 20.46
C GLU A 133 -29.24 -31.54 19.70
N ASP A 134 -28.69 -31.91 18.55
CA ASP A 134 -29.15 -33.08 17.78
C ASP A 134 -28.87 -34.37 18.54
N ALA A 135 -27.68 -34.53 19.14
CA ALA A 135 -27.35 -35.69 19.98
C ALA A 135 -28.24 -35.79 21.23
N SER A 136 -28.67 -34.66 21.79
CA SER A 136 -29.56 -34.65 22.96
C SER A 136 -31.01 -35.01 22.64
N LYS A 137 -31.45 -34.82 21.39
CA LYS A 137 -32.80 -35.21 20.93
C LYS A 137 -32.89 -36.69 20.57
N GLU A 138 -31.80 -37.30 20.10
CA GLU A 138 -31.75 -38.71 19.72
C GLU A 138 -31.79 -39.68 20.93
N VAL A 139 -31.32 -39.25 22.10
CA VAL A 139 -31.30 -40.09 23.32
C VAL A 139 -32.67 -40.16 24.04
N VAL A 140 -33.66 -39.36 23.63
CA VAL A 140 -34.97 -39.23 24.31
C VAL A 140 -36.11 -39.88 23.49
N ALA A 141 -35.81 -40.51 22.35
CA ALA A 141 -36.76 -41.25 21.51
C ALA A 141 -36.59 -42.76 21.68
#